data_AF-A0A3S0FQW5-F1
#
_entry.id   AF-A0A3S0FQW5-F1
#
_cell.length_a   1.000
_cell.length_b   1.000
_cell.length_c   1.000
_cell.angle_alpha   90.00
_cell.angle_beta   90.00
_cell.angle_gamma   90.00
#
_symmetry.space_group_name_H-M   'P 1'
#
loop_
_entity.id
_entity.type
_entity.pdbx_description
1 polymer ?
#
loop_
_entity_poly.entity_id
_entity_poly.type
_entity_poly.pdbx_seq_one_letter_code
_entity_poly.pdbx_strand_id
1 'polypeptide(L)'
;LAQTETDALLSLKSEIEQVTLQQLIDRFRDMLGKELVEGRWQSFLMQNPFILSLAFAVPAMIVQGQAYAGGKRLSGRGGKVADFLCASASTGNLAIVEIKKPATDLLGTSAYRGDDVFAASVELSGTIVQVLDQRLKLQRELPLLKEESEQPDIHDFGIRCIVVAGRTPVDRARRKSLELLRNAMLGVILLTFDELLGRLEEIHAALGPLASEPVGSAHDISF
;
A
#
# COMPACT_ATOMS: atom_id res chain seq x y z
N LEU A 1 -26.72 2.68 32.71
CA LEU A 1 -26.29 1.26 32.83
C LEU A 1 -25.93 0.72 31.44
N ALA A 2 -26.89 0.43 30.54
CA ALA A 2 -26.56 -0.08 29.19
C ALA A 2 -25.69 0.87 28.33
N GLN A 3 -25.91 2.19 28.43
CA GLN A 3 -25.10 3.19 27.72
C GLN A 3 -23.66 3.23 28.24
N THR A 4 -23.48 3.09 29.56
CA THR A 4 -22.18 3.12 30.26
C THR A 4 -21.33 1.88 29.96
N GLU A 5 -21.98 0.71 29.82
CA GLU A 5 -21.32 -0.53 29.36
C GLU A 5 -20.92 -0.45 27.88
N THR A 6 -21.75 0.21 27.05
CA THR A 6 -21.44 0.42 25.62
C THR A 6 -20.22 1.34 25.46
N ASP A 7 -20.17 2.43 26.22
CA ASP A 7 -19.03 3.37 26.20
C ASP A 7 -17.73 2.70 26.68
N ALA A 8 -17.79 1.88 27.74
CA ALA A 8 -16.64 1.13 28.23
C ALA A 8 -16.13 0.10 27.20
N LEU A 9 -17.04 -0.60 26.50
CA LEU A 9 -16.68 -1.54 25.44
C LEU A 9 -16.07 -0.82 24.23
N LEU A 10 -16.59 0.35 23.85
CA LEU A 10 -16.03 1.16 22.77
C LEU A 10 -14.63 1.69 23.13
N SER A 11 -14.41 2.12 24.37
CA SER A 11 -13.07 2.51 24.86
C SER A 11 -12.09 1.35 24.80
N LEU A 12 -12.46 0.19 25.34
CA LEU A 12 -11.62 -1.01 25.31
C LEU A 12 -11.28 -1.43 23.88
N LYS A 13 -12.25 -1.38 22.96
CA LYS A 13 -12.03 -1.67 21.54
C LYS A 13 -11.01 -0.70 20.94
N SER A 14 -11.15 0.60 21.18
CA SER A 14 -10.22 1.61 20.67
C SER A 14 -8.81 1.43 21.23
N GLU A 15 -8.67 1.14 22.53
CA GLU A 15 -7.39 0.84 23.16
C GLU A 15 -6.71 -0.39 22.55
N ILE A 16 -7.47 -1.48 22.32
CA ILE A 16 -6.96 -2.69 21.65
C ILE A 16 -6.50 -2.37 20.22
N GLU A 17 -7.28 -1.61 19.45
CA GLU A 17 -6.94 -1.22 18.08
C GLU A 17 -5.66 -0.38 18.04
N GLN A 18 -5.51 0.59 18.95
CA GLN A 18 -4.29 1.40 19.07
C GLN A 18 -3.07 0.54 19.41
N VAL A 19 -3.15 -0.30 20.46
CA VAL A 19 -2.02 -1.16 20.87
C VAL A 19 -1.64 -2.13 19.74
N THR A 20 -2.62 -2.69 19.03
CA THR A 20 -2.39 -3.59 17.89
C THR A 20 -1.69 -2.86 16.75
N LEU A 21 -2.12 -1.64 16.42
CA LEU A 21 -1.52 -0.84 15.36
C LEU A 21 -0.09 -0.40 15.74
N GLN A 22 0.15 -0.02 16.99
CA GLN A 22 1.48 0.31 17.50
C GLN A 22 2.45 -0.87 17.36
N GLN A 23 2.03 -2.08 17.75
CA GLN A 23 2.84 -3.29 17.58
C GLN A 23 3.14 -3.59 16.11
N LEU A 24 2.18 -3.34 15.22
CA LEU A 24 2.36 -3.50 13.77
C LEU A 24 3.38 -2.50 13.22
N ILE A 25 3.29 -1.23 13.63
CA ILE A 25 4.24 -0.16 13.27
C ILE A 25 5.65 -0.53 13.73
N ASP A 26 5.80 -0.97 14.98
CA ASP A 26 7.11 -1.32 15.55
C ASP A 26 7.72 -2.51 14.82
N ARG A 27 6.91 -3.52 14.48
CA ARG A 27 7.35 -4.66 13.66
C ARG A 27 7.76 -4.22 12.25
N PHE A 28 6.99 -3.34 11.61
CA PHE A 28 7.33 -2.80 10.29
C PHE A 28 8.67 -2.05 10.35
N ARG A 29 8.85 -1.18 11.35
CA ARG A 29 10.07 -0.40 11.57
C ARG A 29 11.28 -1.30 11.83
N ASP A 30 11.14 -2.33 12.65
CA ASP A 30 12.19 -3.34 12.89
C ASP A 30 12.56 -4.09 11.60
N MET A 31 11.56 -4.49 10.80
CA MET A 31 11.80 -5.13 9.50
C MET A 31 12.52 -4.17 8.54
N LEU A 32 12.17 -2.87 8.55
CA LEU A 32 12.88 -1.86 7.78
C LEU A 32 14.34 -1.71 8.22
N GLY A 33 14.65 -1.85 9.51
CA GLY A 33 16.02 -1.83 9.99
C GLY A 33 16.91 -2.98 9.48
N LYS A 34 16.35 -3.95 8.74
CA LYS A 34 17.02 -5.21 8.35
C LYS A 34 17.08 -5.38 6.84
N GLU A 35 18.13 -6.06 6.36
CA GLU A 35 18.23 -6.51 4.97
C GLU A 35 17.45 -7.81 4.75
N LEU A 36 16.12 -7.68 4.64
CA LEU A 36 15.24 -8.82 4.39
C LEU A 36 15.03 -9.05 2.89
N VAL A 37 14.93 -10.32 2.51
CA VAL A 37 14.57 -10.72 1.14
C VAL A 37 13.12 -10.35 0.80
N GLU A 38 12.84 -10.14 -0.48
CA GLU A 38 11.53 -9.75 -1.03
C GLU A 38 10.38 -10.63 -0.52
N GLY A 39 10.55 -11.96 -0.54
CA GLY A 39 9.53 -12.91 -0.08
C GLY A 39 9.10 -12.73 1.39
N ARG A 40 9.97 -12.17 2.24
CA ARG A 40 9.63 -11.86 3.64
C ARG A 40 8.75 -10.63 3.75
N TRP A 41 8.97 -9.63 2.89
CA TRP A 41 8.10 -8.45 2.78
C TRP A 41 6.73 -8.82 2.21
N GLN A 42 6.71 -9.62 1.14
CA GLN A 42 5.48 -10.17 0.58
C GLN A 42 4.69 -10.92 1.66
N SER A 43 5.33 -11.82 2.41
CA SER A 43 4.69 -12.58 3.49
C SER A 43 4.12 -11.68 4.59
N PHE A 44 4.87 -10.66 4.99
CA PHE A 44 4.41 -9.72 6.01
C PHE A 44 3.20 -8.90 5.54
N LEU A 45 3.21 -8.40 4.31
CA LEU A 45 2.11 -7.60 3.75
C LEU A 45 0.88 -8.47 3.44
N MET A 46 1.07 -9.75 3.08
CA MET A 46 -0.01 -10.76 2.99
C MET A 46 -0.70 -11.01 4.33
N GLN A 47 0.07 -11.06 5.42
CA GLN A 47 -0.47 -11.24 6.77
C GLN A 47 -1.16 -9.98 7.30
N ASN A 48 -0.86 -8.82 6.73
CA ASN A 48 -1.35 -7.51 7.17
C ASN A 48 -2.02 -6.76 6.00
N PRO A 49 -3.13 -7.30 5.46
CA PRO A 49 -3.80 -6.78 4.26
C PRO A 49 -4.25 -5.33 4.40
N PHE A 50 -4.56 -4.88 5.62
CA PHE A 50 -4.87 -3.50 5.94
C PHE A 50 -3.78 -2.52 5.50
N ILE A 51 -2.49 -2.88 5.63
CA ILE A 51 -1.37 -2.03 5.18
C ILE A 51 -1.46 -1.78 3.69
N LEU A 52 -1.77 -2.83 2.92
CA LEU A 52 -1.94 -2.70 1.47
C LEU A 52 -3.14 -1.85 1.13
N SER A 53 -4.22 -1.89 1.92
CA SER A 53 -5.37 -0.99 1.73
C SER A 53 -4.98 0.50 1.82
N LEU A 54 -3.95 0.84 2.61
CA LEU A 54 -3.42 2.20 2.68
C LEU A 54 -2.70 2.63 1.41
N ALA A 55 -2.29 1.69 0.55
CA ALA A 55 -1.74 2.00 -0.76
C ALA A 55 -2.81 2.51 -1.74
N PHE A 56 -4.10 2.33 -1.42
CA PHE A 56 -5.21 2.73 -2.26
C PHE A 56 -5.75 4.10 -1.83
N ALA A 57 -6.08 4.94 -2.81
CA ALA A 57 -6.79 6.20 -2.57
C ALA A 57 -8.28 6.01 -2.24
N VAL A 58 -8.79 4.78 -2.23
CA VAL A 58 -10.17 4.42 -1.88
C VAL A 58 -10.16 3.11 -1.08
N PRO A 59 -11.17 2.84 -0.24
CA PRO A 59 -11.25 1.61 0.53
C PRO A 59 -11.11 0.36 -0.37
N ALA A 60 -10.11 -0.48 -0.07
CA ALA A 60 -9.85 -1.72 -0.80
C ALA A 60 -10.11 -2.93 0.10
N MET A 61 -10.82 -3.92 -0.43
CA MET A 61 -10.87 -5.27 0.15
C MET A 61 -9.84 -6.14 -0.56
N ILE A 62 -9.08 -6.90 0.22
CA ILE A 62 -8.23 -7.94 -0.39
C ILE A 62 -9.14 -9.08 -0.79
N VAL A 63 -9.30 -9.28 -2.11
CA VAL A 63 -10.15 -10.33 -2.64
C VAL A 63 -9.52 -11.69 -2.48
N GLN A 64 -8.18 -11.79 -2.46
CA GLN A 64 -7.50 -13.06 -2.19
C GLN A 64 -6.01 -12.88 -1.86
N GLY A 65 -5.55 -13.60 -0.83
CA GLY A 65 -4.13 -13.70 -0.47
C GLY A 65 -3.31 -14.59 -1.41
N GLN A 66 -3.94 -15.34 -2.33
CA GLN A 66 -3.34 -15.97 -3.51
C GLN A 66 -4.46 -16.19 -4.55
N ALA A 67 -4.19 -15.84 -5.81
CA ALA A 67 -5.16 -15.88 -6.90
C ALA A 67 -5.90 -17.23 -7.00
N TYR A 68 -7.17 -17.23 -6.64
CA TYR A 68 -8.14 -18.32 -6.79
C TYR A 68 -9.27 -17.81 -7.68
N ALA A 69 -9.12 -18.03 -8.98
CA ALA A 69 -10.25 -18.01 -9.89
C ALA A 69 -10.62 -19.47 -10.19
N GLY A 70 -11.75 -19.94 -9.66
CA GLY A 70 -12.36 -21.22 -10.05
C GLY A 70 -11.52 -22.48 -9.82
N GLY A 71 -10.65 -22.53 -8.81
CA GLY A 71 -9.81 -23.71 -8.53
C GLY A 71 -8.66 -23.93 -9.52
N LYS A 72 -8.49 -23.05 -10.51
CA LYS A 72 -7.26 -22.92 -11.29
C LYS A 72 -6.48 -21.72 -10.75
N ARG A 73 -5.21 -21.97 -10.43
CA ARG A 73 -4.23 -20.88 -10.29
C ARG A 73 -4.31 -20.05 -11.57
N LEU A 74 -4.25 -18.72 -11.47
CA LEU A 74 -3.85 -17.85 -12.61
C LEU A 74 -2.37 -18.08 -12.95
N SER A 75 -1.95 -19.34 -13.05
CA SER A 75 -0.66 -19.77 -13.53
C SER A 75 -0.83 -20.12 -15.00
N GLY A 76 -0.69 -19.12 -15.87
CA GLY A 76 -0.22 -19.41 -17.21
C GLY A 76 1.08 -20.21 -17.09
N ARG A 77 1.22 -21.31 -17.85
CA ARG A 77 2.44 -22.13 -17.89
C ARG A 77 3.67 -21.21 -17.97
N GLY A 78 4.40 -21.06 -16.86
CA GLY A 78 5.69 -20.37 -16.77
C GLY A 78 5.71 -18.90 -16.34
N GLY A 79 4.60 -18.24 -16.02
CA GLY A 79 4.59 -16.80 -15.65
C GLY A 79 4.29 -16.55 -14.18
N LYS A 80 5.16 -15.81 -13.47
CA LYS A 80 4.92 -15.35 -12.09
C LYS A 80 3.58 -14.62 -11.98
N VAL A 81 2.71 -15.14 -11.11
CA VAL A 81 1.49 -14.48 -10.65
C VAL A 81 1.90 -13.16 -9.99
N ALA A 82 1.16 -12.08 -10.21
CA ALA A 82 1.34 -10.85 -9.45
C ALA A 82 1.29 -11.14 -7.95
N ASP A 83 2.03 -10.38 -7.14
CA ASP A 83 2.12 -10.68 -5.71
C ASP A 83 0.74 -10.57 -5.03
N PHE A 84 -0.16 -9.69 -5.53
CA PHE A 84 -1.52 -9.56 -5.02
C PHE A 84 -2.55 -9.19 -6.09
N LEU A 85 -3.78 -9.67 -5.87
CA LEU A 85 -5.00 -9.16 -6.49
C LEU A 85 -5.96 -8.67 -5.40
N CYS A 86 -6.25 -7.38 -5.38
CA CYS A 86 -7.25 -6.76 -4.48
C CYS A 86 -8.45 -6.29 -5.30
N ALA A 87 -9.59 -6.04 -4.67
CA ALA A 87 -10.66 -5.25 -5.29
C ALA A 87 -11.09 -4.10 -4.38
N SER A 88 -11.42 -2.97 -4.99
CA SER A 88 -12.05 -1.86 -4.32
C SER A 88 -13.36 -2.31 -3.67
N ALA A 89 -13.50 -2.08 -2.37
CA ALA A 89 -14.69 -2.47 -1.61
C ALA A 89 -15.95 -1.78 -2.12
N SER A 90 -15.80 -0.53 -2.57
CA SER A 90 -16.89 0.35 -2.97
C SER A 90 -17.22 0.31 -4.46
N THR A 91 -16.29 -0.16 -5.30
CA THR A 91 -16.45 -0.11 -6.76
C THR A 91 -16.21 -1.44 -7.46
N GLY A 92 -15.78 -2.49 -6.75
CA GLY A 92 -15.42 -3.79 -7.34
C GLY A 92 -14.19 -3.77 -8.25
N ASN A 93 -13.53 -2.61 -8.41
CA ASN A 93 -12.38 -2.44 -9.29
C ASN A 93 -11.17 -3.19 -8.77
N LEU A 94 -10.59 -4.06 -9.59
CA LEU A 94 -9.42 -4.83 -9.19
C LEU A 94 -8.16 -3.96 -9.06
N ALA A 95 -7.17 -4.47 -8.36
CA ALA A 95 -5.83 -3.93 -8.38
C ALA A 95 -4.79 -5.02 -8.26
N ILE A 96 -3.72 -4.81 -9.01
CA ILE A 96 -2.53 -5.63 -9.01
C ILE A 96 -1.51 -4.93 -8.14
N VAL A 97 -0.99 -5.63 -7.13
CA VAL A 97 0.12 -5.13 -6.32
C VAL A 97 1.37 -5.96 -6.63
N GLU A 98 2.45 -5.27 -6.98
CA GLU A 98 3.78 -5.84 -7.17
C GLU A 98 4.68 -5.30 -6.06
N ILE A 99 5.35 -6.19 -5.33
CA ILE A 99 6.14 -5.86 -4.15
C ILE A 99 7.61 -6.21 -4.40
N LYS A 100 8.46 -5.19 -4.30
CA LYS A 100 9.92 -5.34 -4.22
C LYS A 100 10.40 -5.16 -2.81
N LYS A 101 11.70 -5.32 -2.57
CA LYS A 101 12.30 -5.07 -1.26
C LYS A 101 12.56 -3.56 -1.04
N PRO A 102 12.66 -3.08 0.21
CA PRO A 102 12.98 -1.68 0.51
C PRO A 102 14.36 -1.24 0.01
N ALA A 103 15.28 -2.19 -0.21
CA ALA A 103 16.61 -1.92 -0.74
C ALA A 103 16.66 -1.87 -2.28
N THR A 104 15.52 -1.99 -2.97
CA THR A 104 15.46 -1.85 -4.43
C THR A 104 15.76 -0.39 -4.81
N ASP A 105 16.74 -0.20 -5.68
CA ASP A 105 17.04 1.12 -6.25
C ASP A 105 15.88 1.58 -7.12
N LEU A 106 15.35 2.78 -6.87
CA LEU A 106 14.27 3.36 -7.67
C LEU A 106 14.79 4.22 -8.83
N LEU A 107 16.02 4.72 -8.70
CA LEU A 107 16.66 5.61 -9.65
C LEU A 107 18.04 5.07 -10.04
N GLY A 108 18.58 5.54 -11.15
CA GLY A 108 19.95 5.23 -11.56
C GLY A 108 20.99 5.54 -10.46
N THR A 109 22.06 4.75 -10.43
CA THR A 109 23.17 4.95 -9.48
C THR A 109 23.92 6.27 -9.75
N SER A 110 23.96 6.71 -11.01
CA SER A 110 24.49 8.02 -11.43
C SER A 110 23.41 8.92 -12.02
N ALA A 111 23.67 10.23 -12.04
CA ALA A 111 22.83 11.17 -12.78
C ALA A 111 22.81 10.81 -14.27
N TYR A 112 21.62 10.87 -14.87
CA TYR A 112 21.41 10.69 -16.30
C TYR A 112 21.89 11.91 -17.09
N ARG A 113 21.68 13.11 -16.54
CA ARG A 113 22.11 14.38 -17.16
C ARG A 113 22.49 15.39 -16.08
N GLY A 114 23.62 16.07 -16.27
CA GLY A 114 24.14 16.97 -15.26
C GLY A 114 24.45 16.21 -13.97
N ASP A 115 24.16 16.85 -12.84
CA ASP A 115 24.33 16.31 -11.49
C ASP A 115 23.00 16.10 -10.75
N ASP A 116 21.87 16.55 -11.31
CA ASP A 116 20.59 16.65 -10.61
C ASP A 116 19.39 16.01 -11.33
N VAL A 117 19.61 15.35 -12.47
CA VAL A 117 18.58 14.61 -13.21
C VAL A 117 18.87 13.12 -13.16
N PHE A 118 18.03 12.36 -12.48
CA PHE A 118 18.11 10.91 -12.39
C PHE A 118 16.98 10.25 -13.18
N ALA A 119 17.31 9.18 -13.91
CA ALA A 119 16.32 8.31 -14.56
C ALA A 119 15.85 7.22 -13.58
N ALA A 120 14.72 6.57 -13.89
CA ALA A 120 14.33 5.33 -13.22
C ALA A 120 15.46 4.29 -13.32
N SER A 121 15.61 3.49 -12.28
CA SER A 121 16.49 2.34 -12.33
C SER A 121 15.96 1.30 -13.33
N VAL A 122 16.85 0.42 -13.81
CA VAL A 122 16.46 -0.72 -14.65
C VAL A 122 15.42 -1.59 -13.95
N GLU A 123 15.57 -1.79 -12.63
CA GLU A 123 14.65 -2.59 -11.83
C GLU A 123 13.25 -1.95 -11.72
N LEU A 124 13.18 -0.63 -11.46
CA LEU A 124 11.90 0.08 -11.42
C LEU A 124 11.22 0.09 -12.79
N SER A 125 11.95 0.41 -13.85
CA SER A 125 11.42 0.39 -15.21
C SER A 125 10.90 -1.01 -15.59
N GLY A 126 11.66 -2.07 -15.28
CA GLY A 126 11.22 -3.45 -15.51
C GLY A 126 9.98 -3.82 -14.71
N THR A 127 9.91 -3.40 -13.45
CA THR A 127 8.76 -3.64 -12.55
C THR A 127 7.49 -2.97 -13.07
N ILE A 128 7.60 -1.73 -13.59
CA ILE A 128 6.47 -1.01 -14.20
C ILE A 128 5.94 -1.76 -15.43
N VAL A 129 6.84 -2.19 -16.33
CA VAL A 129 6.44 -2.94 -17.53
C VAL A 129 5.80 -4.28 -17.13
N GLN A 130 6.35 -4.97 -16.12
CA GLN A 130 5.82 -6.22 -15.61
C GLN A 130 4.39 -6.06 -15.08
N VAL A 131 4.13 -5.07 -14.21
CA VAL A 131 2.80 -4.88 -13.62
C VAL A 131 1.76 -4.45 -14.65
N LEU A 132 2.17 -3.72 -15.70
CA LEU A 132 1.30 -3.36 -16.83
C LEU A 132 0.98 -4.55 -17.74
N ASP A 133 1.96 -5.43 -18.00
CA ASP A 133 1.73 -6.68 -18.74
C ASP A 133 0.79 -7.61 -17.97
N GLN A 134 0.95 -7.73 -16.65
CA GLN A 134 0.03 -8.46 -15.78
C GLN A 134 -1.40 -7.89 -15.84
N ARG A 135 -1.56 -6.56 -15.83
CA ARG A 135 -2.87 -5.91 -16.04
C ARG A 135 -3.48 -6.31 -17.37
N LEU A 136 -2.72 -6.20 -18.45
CA LEU A 136 -3.22 -6.51 -19.79
C LEU A 136 -3.69 -7.96 -19.89
N LYS A 137 -2.94 -8.90 -19.31
CA LYS A 137 -3.32 -10.33 -19.23
C LYS A 137 -4.62 -10.51 -18.43
N LEU A 138 -4.68 -9.91 -17.24
CA LEU A 138 -5.87 -10.00 -16.39
C LEU A 138 -7.12 -9.43 -17.09
N GLN A 139 -7.01 -8.27 -17.75
CA GLN A 139 -8.13 -7.68 -18.51
C GLN A 139 -8.64 -8.61 -19.62
N ARG A 140 -7.76 -9.37 -20.26
CA ARG A 140 -8.15 -10.35 -21.29
C ARG A 140 -8.82 -11.59 -20.72
N GLU A 141 -8.40 -12.03 -19.53
CA GLU A 141 -8.89 -13.26 -18.89
C GLU A 141 -10.17 -13.02 -18.08
N LEU A 142 -10.40 -11.80 -17.57
CA LEU A 142 -11.50 -11.48 -16.66
C LEU A 142 -12.90 -11.88 -17.15
N PRO A 143 -13.30 -11.66 -18.42
CA PRO A 143 -14.64 -12.04 -18.88
C PRO A 143 -14.91 -13.54 -18.69
N LEU A 144 -13.93 -14.39 -19.03
CA LEU A 144 -14.02 -15.84 -18.84
C LEU A 144 -14.07 -16.21 -17.35
N LEU A 145 -13.26 -15.53 -16.52
CA LEU A 145 -13.27 -15.78 -15.09
C LEU A 145 -14.63 -15.44 -14.45
N LYS A 146 -15.28 -14.34 -14.88
CA LYS A 146 -16.60 -13.95 -14.37
C LYS A 146 -17.69 -14.97 -14.73
N GLU A 147 -17.65 -15.49 -15.95
CA GLU A 147 -18.57 -16.55 -16.40
C GLU A 147 -18.38 -17.85 -15.58
N GLU A 148 -17.14 -18.20 -15.23
CA GLU A 148 -16.83 -19.43 -14.48
C GLU A 148 -17.06 -19.33 -12.96
N SER A 149 -17.06 -18.12 -12.36
CA SER A 149 -17.00 -17.95 -10.90
C SER A 149 -18.31 -17.50 -10.22
N GLU A 150 -19.41 -17.29 -10.96
CA GLU A 150 -20.71 -16.81 -10.43
C GLU A 150 -20.57 -15.59 -9.49
N GLN A 151 -19.53 -14.76 -9.66
CA GLN A 151 -19.27 -13.56 -8.86
C GLN A 151 -19.61 -12.30 -9.67
N PRO A 152 -20.87 -11.82 -9.64
CA PRO A 152 -21.32 -10.66 -10.41
C PRO A 152 -20.71 -9.33 -9.96
N ASP A 153 -20.11 -9.26 -8.77
CA ASP A 153 -19.68 -7.99 -8.14
C ASP A 153 -18.25 -7.55 -8.53
N ILE A 154 -17.49 -8.36 -9.27
CA ILE A 154 -16.16 -7.98 -9.75
C ILE A 154 -16.29 -7.21 -11.06
N HIS A 155 -15.78 -5.98 -11.06
CA HIS A 155 -15.86 -5.09 -12.20
C HIS A 155 -14.47 -4.79 -12.76
N ASP A 156 -14.36 -4.81 -14.09
CA ASP A 156 -13.13 -4.65 -14.88
C ASP A 156 -12.88 -3.20 -15.32
N PHE A 157 -13.75 -2.27 -14.90
CA PHE A 157 -13.78 -0.88 -15.37
C PHE A 157 -12.51 -0.07 -15.05
N GLY A 158 -11.69 -0.51 -14.08
CA GLY A 158 -10.42 0.16 -13.77
C GLY A 158 -9.49 -0.64 -12.89
N ILE A 159 -8.74 -1.59 -13.48
CA ILE A 159 -7.71 -2.34 -12.75
C ILE A 159 -6.55 -1.40 -12.41
N ARG A 160 -6.30 -1.14 -11.13
CA ARG A 160 -5.14 -0.33 -10.70
C ARG A 160 -3.87 -1.18 -10.59
N CYS A 161 -2.71 -0.57 -10.75
CA CYS A 161 -1.42 -1.21 -10.55
C CYS A 161 -0.69 -0.41 -9.48
N ILE A 162 -0.26 -1.10 -8.45
CA ILE A 162 0.45 -0.54 -7.31
C ILE A 162 1.79 -1.25 -7.25
N VAL A 163 2.84 -0.47 -7.17
CA VAL A 163 4.21 -0.94 -6.95
C VAL A 163 4.63 -0.45 -5.58
N VAL A 164 5.00 -1.39 -4.71
CA VAL A 164 5.62 -1.10 -3.41
C VAL A 164 7.09 -1.46 -3.52
N ALA A 165 7.97 -0.46 -3.57
CA ALA A 165 9.39 -0.68 -3.83
C ALA A 165 10.26 0.42 -3.22
N GLY A 166 11.46 0.02 -2.76
CA GLY A 166 12.50 0.96 -2.38
C GLY A 166 12.17 1.86 -1.18
N ARG A 167 12.97 2.91 -1.03
CA ARG A 167 12.80 3.98 -0.05
C ARG A 167 12.83 5.34 -0.70
N THR A 168 12.19 6.32 -0.06
CA THR A 168 12.27 7.71 -0.51
C THR A 168 13.73 8.19 -0.43
N PRO A 169 14.31 8.72 -1.51
CA PRO A 169 15.66 9.27 -1.49
C PRO A 169 15.77 10.43 -0.48
N VAL A 170 16.86 10.42 0.28
CA VAL A 170 17.16 11.48 1.27
C VAL A 170 17.68 12.74 0.58
N ASP A 171 18.41 12.57 -0.52
CA ASP A 171 18.96 13.68 -1.30
C ASP A 171 17.90 14.37 -2.15
N ARG A 172 17.97 15.70 -2.16
CA ARG A 172 16.97 16.55 -2.82
C ARG A 172 16.86 16.28 -4.32
N ALA A 173 17.98 16.02 -5.00
CA ALA A 173 18.02 15.83 -6.45
C ALA A 173 17.33 14.53 -6.87
N ARG A 174 17.68 13.38 -6.27
CA ARG A 174 16.96 12.13 -6.55
C ARG A 174 15.52 12.20 -6.08
N ARG A 175 15.22 12.79 -4.92
CA ARG A 175 13.84 12.96 -4.48
C ARG A 175 13.02 13.72 -5.51
N LYS A 176 13.52 14.87 -5.99
CA LYS A 176 12.90 15.63 -7.11
C LYS A 176 12.66 14.74 -8.33
N SER A 177 13.66 13.97 -8.78
CA SER A 177 13.51 13.07 -9.93
C SER A 177 12.50 11.94 -9.70
N LEU A 178 12.45 11.36 -8.51
CA LEU A 178 11.45 10.34 -8.16
C LEU A 178 10.04 10.91 -8.20
N GLU A 179 9.83 12.10 -7.61
CA GLU A 179 8.54 12.80 -7.65
C GLU A 179 8.09 13.09 -9.08
N LEU A 180 8.98 13.63 -9.92
CA LEU A 180 8.65 13.90 -11.33
C LEU A 180 8.27 12.61 -12.07
N LEU A 181 9.02 11.52 -11.84
CA LEU A 181 8.77 10.24 -12.48
C LEU A 181 7.40 9.67 -12.08
N ARG A 182 7.10 9.59 -10.78
CA ARG A 182 5.86 8.96 -10.32
C ARG A 182 4.61 9.77 -10.63
N ASN A 183 4.71 11.10 -10.68
CA ASN A 183 3.59 11.95 -11.09
C ASN A 183 3.37 11.98 -12.61
N ALA A 184 4.36 11.55 -13.41
CA ALA A 184 4.19 11.37 -14.85
C ALA A 184 3.59 10.00 -15.23
N MET A 185 3.60 9.02 -14.31
CA MET A 185 3.12 7.67 -14.59
C MET A 185 1.59 7.59 -14.55
N LEU A 186 0.97 7.42 -15.71
CA LEU A 186 -0.45 7.14 -15.81
C LEU A 186 -0.73 5.67 -15.52
N GLY A 187 -1.62 5.42 -14.57
CA GLY A 187 -2.11 4.08 -14.27
C GLY A 187 -1.13 3.21 -13.48
N VAL A 188 -0.03 3.71 -12.93
CA VAL A 188 0.79 2.97 -11.96
C VAL A 188 1.03 3.87 -10.75
N ILE A 189 0.72 3.35 -9.56
CA ILE A 189 0.99 4.02 -8.29
C ILE A 189 2.30 3.44 -7.75
N LEU A 190 3.31 4.28 -7.53
CA LEU A 190 4.56 3.90 -6.89
C LEU A 190 4.57 4.41 -5.45
N LEU A 191 4.75 3.50 -4.49
CA LEU A 191 4.90 3.80 -3.07
C LEU A 191 6.18 3.20 -2.53
N THR A 192 6.83 3.97 -1.65
CA THR A 192 8.00 3.49 -0.92
C THR A 192 7.58 2.86 0.41
N PHE A 193 8.47 2.04 0.98
CA PHE A 193 8.17 1.39 2.26
C PHE A 193 8.08 2.37 3.42
N ASP A 194 8.87 3.44 3.41
CA ASP A 194 8.81 4.50 4.42
C ASP A 194 7.53 5.34 4.28
N GLU A 195 7.00 5.54 3.07
CA GLU A 195 5.68 6.17 2.89
C GLU A 195 4.55 5.31 3.46
N LEU A 196 4.60 3.98 3.27
CA LEU A 196 3.62 3.08 3.88
C LEU A 196 3.71 3.08 5.41
N LEU A 197 4.92 3.09 5.97
CA LEU A 197 5.12 3.23 7.41
C LEU A 197 4.56 4.57 7.92
N GLY A 198 4.86 5.67 7.25
CA GLY A 198 4.36 7.00 7.60
C GLY A 198 2.83 7.05 7.63
N ARG A 199 2.15 6.43 6.66
CA ARG A 199 0.67 6.32 6.66
C ARG A 199 0.13 5.54 7.86
N LEU A 200 0.82 4.48 8.29
CA LEU A 200 0.43 3.74 9.50
C LEU A 200 0.60 4.61 10.75
N GLU A 201 1.71 5.34 10.83
CA GLU A 201 2.00 6.27 11.94
C GLU A 201 0.98 7.42 12.00
N GLU A 202 0.57 7.98 10.85
CA GLU A 202 -0.48 9.00 10.75
C GLU A 202 -1.83 8.47 11.24
N ILE A 203 -2.21 7.25 10.86
CA ILE A 203 -3.45 6.61 11.34
C ILE A 203 -3.39 6.37 12.85
N HIS A 204 -2.26 5.88 13.35
CA HIS A 204 -2.07 5.68 14.77
C HIS A 204 -2.18 6.99 15.55
N ALA A 205 -1.59 8.07 15.04
CA ALA A 205 -1.70 9.40 15.62
C ALA A 205 -3.15 9.92 15.60
N ALA A 206 -3.89 9.69 14.52
CA ALA A 206 -5.29 10.08 14.39
C ALA A 206 -6.24 9.27 15.30
N LEU A 207 -5.89 8.03 15.62
CA LEU A 207 -6.64 7.20 16.57
C LEU A 207 -6.32 7.56 18.02
N GLY A 208 -5.16 8.16 18.29
CA GLY A 208 -4.76 8.64 19.62
C GLY A 208 -5.73 9.69 20.18
N PRO A 209 -5.71 9.93 21.51
CA PRO A 209 -6.55 10.98 22.10
C PRO A 209 -6.26 12.31 21.39
N LEU A 210 -7.30 12.91 20.78
CA LEU A 210 -7.25 14.27 20.25
C LEU A 210 -6.63 15.15 21.33
N ALA A 211 -5.50 15.79 21.02
CA ALA A 211 -4.85 16.71 21.94
C ALA A 211 -5.93 17.64 22.51
N SER A 212 -6.15 17.55 23.82
CA SER A 212 -7.10 18.38 24.54
C SER A 212 -6.88 19.83 24.12
N GLU A 213 -7.95 20.48 23.62
CA GLU A 213 -7.92 21.89 23.26
C GLU A 213 -7.23 22.69 24.37
N PRO A 214 -6.37 23.67 24.02
CA PRO A 214 -5.70 24.48 25.03
C PRO A 214 -6.78 25.13 25.88
N VAL A 215 -6.82 24.75 27.17
CA VAL A 215 -7.68 25.36 28.16
C VAL A 215 -7.46 26.86 28.07
N GLY A 216 -8.47 27.57 27.58
CA GLY A 216 -8.45 29.02 27.47
C GLY A 216 -8.02 29.58 28.80
N SER A 217 -6.86 30.24 28.82
CA SER A 217 -6.46 31.08 29.94
C SER A 217 -7.53 32.16 30.07
N ALA A 218 -8.46 31.96 31.00
CA ALA A 218 -9.30 33.02 31.51
C ALA A 218 -8.34 34.10 32.01
N HIS A 219 -8.16 35.16 31.21
CA HIS A 219 -7.61 36.40 31.70
C HIS A 219 -8.64 36.98 32.66
N ASP A 220 -8.42 36.65 33.93
CA ASP A 220 -8.88 37.43 35.07
C ASP A 220 -8.31 38.84 34.89
N ILE A 221 -9.14 39.76 34.40
CA ILE A 221 -8.88 41.20 34.53
C ILE A 221 -9.77 41.66 35.68
N SER A 222 -9.17 41.65 36.87
CA SER A 222 -9.66 42.39 38.03
C SER A 222 -8.82 43.65 38.22
N PHE A 223 -9.53 44.78 38.29
CA PHE A 223 -9.13 46.17 38.58
C PHE A 223 -8.53 47.01 37.44
#